data_AF-A0A951M4Y7-F1
#
_entry.id   AF-A0A951M4Y7-F1
#
_cell.length_a   1.000
_cell.length_b   1.000
_cell.length_c   1.000
_cell.angle_alpha   90.00
_cell.angle_beta   90.00
_cell.angle_gamma   90.00
#
_symmetry.space_group_name_H-M   'P 1'
#
loop_
_entity.id
_entity.type
_entity.pdbx_description
1 polymer ?
#
loop_
_entity_poly.entity_id
_entity_poly.type
_entity_poly.pdbx_seq_one_letter_code
_entity_poly.pdbx_strand_id
1 'polypeptide(L)'
;MSSDGPVAAALYAFAKEIRRKADPGRTRPATQRNGEFRQQNLEQLAAQAEGLAANPRKATYQGFERILKQAEDLGAPAERDIVIAVASAFMQRPYVPERRFHSSNEAKSPERG
;
A
#
# COMPACT_ATOMS: atom_id res chain seq x y z
N MET A 1 -14.28 -4.50 15.05
CA MET A 1 -12.84 -4.31 14.82
C MET A 1 -12.63 -4.21 13.31
N SER A 2 -12.03 -3.13 12.81
CA SER A 2 -11.95 -2.88 11.36
C SER A 2 -10.92 -3.84 10.74
N SER A 3 -11.36 -4.72 9.85
CA SER A 3 -10.51 -5.74 9.21
C SER A 3 -9.43 -5.18 8.28
N ASP A 4 -9.39 -3.86 8.14
CA ASP A 4 -8.37 -3.12 7.40
C ASP A 4 -7.11 -2.79 8.24
N GLY A 5 -7.20 -2.95 9.57
CA GLY A 5 -6.10 -2.64 10.51
C GLY A 5 -4.82 -3.45 10.25
N PRO A 6 -4.90 -4.78 10.05
CA PRO A 6 -3.73 -5.60 9.71
C PRO A 6 -3.08 -5.19 8.38
N VAL A 7 -3.88 -4.85 7.37
CA VAL A 7 -3.40 -4.39 6.05
C VAL A 7 -2.67 -3.05 6.18
N ALA A 8 -3.26 -2.09 6.89
CA ALA A 8 -2.62 -0.80 7.16
C ALA A 8 -1.28 -0.97 7.90
N ALA A 9 -1.25 -1.79 8.95
CA ALA A 9 -0.05 -2.03 9.74
C ALA A 9 1.07 -2.70 8.91
N ALA A 10 0.73 -3.72 8.11
CA ALA A 10 1.70 -4.41 7.28
C ALA A 10 2.26 -3.52 6.16
N LEU A 11 1.39 -2.76 5.46
CA LEU A 11 1.82 -1.81 4.44
C LEU A 11 2.70 -0.69 5.03
N TYR A 12 2.39 -0.23 6.23
CA TYR A 12 3.19 0.78 6.91
C TYR A 12 4.57 0.24 7.34
N ALA A 13 4.63 -1.02 7.80
CA ALA A 13 5.91 -1.69 8.09
C ALA A 13 6.78 -1.82 6.83
N PHE A 14 6.17 -2.25 5.72
CA PHE A 14 6.82 -2.29 4.41
C PHE A 14 7.34 -0.90 3.97
N ALA A 15 6.52 0.14 4.09
CA ALA A 15 6.93 1.50 3.72
C ALA A 15 8.14 2.00 4.53
N LYS A 16 8.15 1.73 5.84
CA LYS A 16 9.29 2.05 6.72
C LYS A 16 10.56 1.33 6.29
N GLU A 17 10.45 0.07 5.90
CA GLU A 17 11.58 -0.71 5.42
C GLU A 17 12.16 -0.12 4.12
N ILE A 18 11.32 0.18 3.14
CA ILE A 18 11.75 0.81 1.88
C ILE A 18 12.41 2.17 2.14
N ARG A 19 11.83 2.99 3.04
CA ARG A 19 12.43 4.29 3.42
C ARG A 19 13.79 4.13 4.09
N ARG A 20 13.99 3.11 4.94
CA ARG A 20 15.32 2.81 5.52
C ARG A 20 16.35 2.41 4.45
N LYS A 21 15.92 1.78 3.37
CA LYS A 21 16.80 1.42 2.23
C LYS A 21 17.05 2.59 1.28
N ALA A 22 16.17 3.59 1.31
CA ALA A 22 16.34 4.85 0.60
C ALA A 22 17.42 5.72 1.24
N ASP A 23 17.49 5.75 2.58
CA ASP A 23 18.49 6.50 3.33
C ASP A 23 19.84 5.74 3.39
N PRO A 24 20.89 6.21 2.67
CA PRO A 24 22.17 5.53 2.63
C PRO A 24 23.07 5.82 3.86
N GLY A 25 22.57 6.48 4.91
CA GLY A 25 23.31 7.05 6.05
C GLY A 25 24.16 6.13 6.96
N ARG A 26 24.81 5.07 6.44
CA ARG A 26 25.90 4.34 7.14
C ARG A 26 26.87 3.56 6.25
N THR A 27 26.63 3.42 4.94
CA THR A 27 27.47 2.55 4.09
C THR A 27 27.66 3.11 2.69
N ARG A 28 28.84 3.69 2.49
CA ARG A 28 29.50 4.13 1.25
C ARG A 28 28.97 5.40 0.57
N PRO A 29 29.88 6.26 0.08
CA PRO A 29 29.51 7.37 -0.78
C PRO A 29 28.94 6.82 -2.08
N ALA A 30 27.69 7.16 -2.37
CA ALA A 30 27.13 6.95 -3.69
C ALA A 30 27.98 7.70 -4.73
N THR A 31 28.30 7.05 -5.84
CA THR A 31 28.64 7.76 -7.08
C THR A 31 27.49 8.73 -7.37
N GLN A 32 27.79 10.04 -7.32
CA GLN A 32 26.89 11.11 -6.88
C GLN A 32 25.54 11.26 -7.63
N ARG A 33 25.37 10.73 -8.85
CA ARG A 33 24.09 10.87 -9.59
C ARG A 33 23.15 9.68 -9.48
N ASN A 34 23.67 8.46 -9.50
CA ASN A 34 22.82 7.26 -9.50
C ASN A 34 22.26 6.96 -8.10
N GLY A 35 23.00 7.32 -7.04
CA GLY A 35 22.53 7.16 -5.67
C GLY A 35 21.39 8.10 -5.31
N GLU A 36 21.46 9.37 -5.72
CA GLU A 36 20.39 10.36 -5.48
C GLU A 36 19.11 9.97 -6.21
N PHE A 37 19.21 9.57 -7.49
CA PHE A 37 18.05 9.09 -8.24
C PHE A 37 17.43 7.85 -7.60
N ARG A 38 18.24 6.86 -7.22
CA ARG A 38 17.76 5.66 -6.51
C ARG A 38 17.06 6.03 -5.20
N GLN A 39 17.66 6.89 -4.39
CA GLN A 39 17.11 7.36 -3.12
C GLN A 39 15.75 8.03 -3.32
N GLN A 40 15.65 9.00 -4.24
CA GLN A 40 14.39 9.69 -4.53
C GLN A 40 13.29 8.72 -4.98
N ASN A 41 13.61 7.74 -5.83
CA ASN A 41 12.63 6.74 -6.24
C ASN A 41 12.18 5.86 -5.06
N LEU A 42 13.11 5.40 -4.22
CA LEU A 42 12.76 4.60 -3.04
C LEU A 42 11.92 5.41 -2.03
N GLU A 43 12.20 6.70 -1.84
CA GLU A 43 11.37 7.59 -1.02
C GLU A 43 9.95 7.74 -1.58
N GLN A 44 9.81 7.87 -2.90
CA GLN A 44 8.50 7.90 -3.57
C GLN A 44 7.74 6.59 -3.40
N LEU A 45 8.40 5.44 -3.55
CA LEU A 45 7.79 4.12 -3.33
C LEU A 45 7.34 3.93 -1.87
N ALA A 46 8.15 4.37 -0.90
CA ALA A 46 7.76 4.38 0.50
C ALA A 46 6.52 5.25 0.75
N ALA A 47 6.47 6.45 0.16
CA ALA A 47 5.30 7.33 0.27
C ALA A 47 4.04 6.73 -0.37
N GLN A 48 4.17 6.03 -1.51
CA GLN A 48 3.06 5.31 -2.13
C GLN A 48 2.53 4.20 -1.21
N ALA A 49 3.43 3.42 -0.60
CA ALA A 49 3.05 2.38 0.36
C ALA A 49 2.40 2.98 1.62
N GLU A 50 2.87 4.11 2.13
CA GLU A 50 2.20 4.86 3.20
C GLU A 50 0.80 5.35 2.78
N GLY A 51 0.63 5.80 1.55
CA GLY A 51 -0.68 6.17 1.00
C GLY A 51 -1.66 5.00 0.96
N LEU A 52 -1.18 3.80 0.59
CA LEU A 52 -1.97 2.57 0.69
C LEU A 52 -2.28 2.21 2.14
N ALA A 53 -1.33 2.38 3.06
CA ALA A 53 -1.53 2.13 4.49
C ALA A 53 -2.53 3.10 5.14
N ALA A 54 -2.55 4.36 4.68
CA ALA A 54 -3.49 5.39 5.14
C ALA A 54 -4.91 5.15 4.60
N ASN A 55 -5.05 4.49 3.44
CA ASN A 55 -6.32 4.08 2.88
C ASN A 55 -6.37 2.57 2.56
N PRO A 56 -6.33 1.71 3.58
CA PRO A 56 -6.24 0.26 3.41
C PRO A 56 -7.49 -0.33 2.72
N ARG A 57 -8.61 0.40 2.73
CA ARG A 57 -9.83 0.01 2.01
C ARG A 57 -9.64 0.01 0.50
N LYS A 58 -8.92 1.02 -0.03
CA LYS A 58 -8.60 1.15 -1.46
C LYS A 58 -7.31 0.44 -1.85
N ALA A 59 -6.52 -0.01 -0.87
CA ALA A 59 -5.32 -0.79 -1.13
C ALA A 59 -5.67 -2.16 -1.74
N THR A 60 -4.90 -2.55 -2.76
CA THR A 60 -5.00 -3.85 -3.41
C THR A 60 -3.68 -4.57 -3.34
N TYR A 61 -3.71 -5.91 -3.35
CA TYR A 61 -2.50 -6.72 -3.37
C TYR A 61 -1.63 -6.43 -4.60
N GLN A 62 -2.25 -6.27 -5.78
CA GLN A 62 -1.55 -5.85 -7.01
C GLN A 62 -0.91 -4.45 -6.92
N GLY A 63 -1.48 -3.54 -6.12
CA GLY A 63 -0.87 -2.24 -5.84
C GLY A 63 0.42 -2.39 -5.05
N PHE A 64 0.39 -3.25 -4.02
CA PHE A 64 1.59 -3.62 -3.26
C PHE A 64 2.64 -4.33 -4.12
N GLU A 65 2.27 -5.33 -4.92
CA GLU A 65 3.22 -6.08 -5.76
C GLU A 65 3.97 -5.19 -6.76
N ARG A 66 3.30 -4.16 -7.31
CA ARG A 66 3.96 -3.18 -8.18
C ARG A 66 5.04 -2.40 -7.45
N ILE A 67 4.76 -1.94 -6.22
CA ILE A 67 5.73 -1.20 -5.41
C ILE A 67 6.90 -2.13 -5.04
N LEU A 68 6.61 -3.37 -4.64
CA LEU A 68 7.62 -4.38 -4.31
C LEU A 68 8.58 -4.62 -5.48
N LYS A 69 8.04 -4.87 -6.68
CA LYS A 69 8.84 -5.08 -7.89
C LYS A 69 9.72 -3.87 -8.23
N GLN A 70 9.16 -2.65 -8.16
CA GLN A 70 9.93 -1.43 -8.41
C GLN A 70 11.06 -1.24 -7.40
N ALA A 71 10.84 -1.59 -6.12
CA ALA A 71 11.89 -1.55 -5.11
C ALA A 71 13.00 -2.59 -5.37
N GLU A 72 12.63 -3.80 -5.81
CA GLU A 72 13.57 -4.85 -6.21
C GLU A 72 14.42 -4.43 -7.41
N ASP A 73 13.79 -3.85 -8.45
CA ASP A 73 14.47 -3.32 -9.64
C ASP A 73 15.47 -2.18 -9.29
N LEU A 74 15.20 -1.46 -8.19
CA LEU A 74 16.09 -0.44 -7.63
C LEU A 74 17.15 -1.01 -6.67
N GLY A 75 17.25 -2.33 -6.54
CA GLY A 75 18.22 -3.00 -5.66
C GLY A 75 17.90 -2.82 -4.18
N ALA A 76 16.62 -2.75 -3.82
CA ALA A 76 16.14 -2.67 -2.43
C ALA A 76 15.06 -3.75 -2.16
N PRO A 77 15.38 -5.05 -2.33
CA PRO A 77 14.43 -6.14 -2.12
C PRO A 77 13.94 -6.15 -0.67
N ALA A 78 12.63 -6.21 -0.45
CA ALA A 78 12.05 -6.27 0.90
C ALA A 78 12.37 -7.58 1.62
N GLU A 79 12.43 -7.54 2.94
CA GLU A 79 12.60 -8.73 3.78
C GLU A 79 11.42 -9.68 3.57
N ARG A 80 11.72 -10.96 3.46
CA ARG A 80 10.73 -12.00 3.18
C ARG A 80 9.59 -12.00 4.20
N ASP A 81 9.90 -11.77 5.47
CA ASP A 81 8.91 -11.73 6.54
C ASP A 81 7.93 -10.55 6.40
N ILE A 82 8.41 -9.41 5.91
CA ILE A 82 7.57 -8.24 5.63
C ILE A 82 6.65 -8.53 4.44
N VAL A 83 7.18 -9.13 3.37
CA VAL A 83 6.37 -9.53 2.21
C VAL A 83 5.29 -10.54 2.61
N ILE A 84 5.65 -11.56 3.40
CA ILE A 84 4.71 -12.57 3.93
C ILE A 84 3.65 -11.90 4.81
N ALA A 85 4.02 -10.95 5.67
CA ALA A 85 3.08 -10.25 6.52
C ALA A 85 2.05 -9.45 5.72
N VAL A 86 2.48 -8.73 4.68
CA VAL A 86 1.56 -7.99 3.78
C VAL A 86 0.64 -8.95 3.03
N ALA A 87 1.18 -10.01 2.41
CA ALA A 87 0.38 -11.00 1.71
C ALA A 87 -0.65 -11.66 2.62
N SER A 88 -0.24 -12.05 3.83
CA SER A 88 -1.11 -12.65 4.84
C SER A 88 -2.22 -11.69 5.28
N ALA A 89 -1.90 -10.41 5.48
CA ALA A 89 -2.89 -9.40 5.85
C ALA A 89 -3.94 -9.21 4.75
N PHE A 90 -3.56 -9.24 3.47
CA PHE A 90 -4.50 -9.19 2.35
C PHE A 90 -5.36 -10.45 2.25
N MET A 91 -4.79 -11.65 2.48
CA MET A 91 -5.55 -12.92 2.46
C MET A 91 -6.54 -13.03 3.62
N GLN A 92 -6.21 -12.47 4.78
CA GLN A 92 -7.08 -12.44 5.97
C GLN A 92 -8.16 -11.36 5.89
N ARG A 93 -8.09 -10.45 4.90
CA ARG A 93 -9.10 -9.41 4.71
C ARG A 93 -10.41 -10.09 4.32
N PRO A 94 -11.48 -9.97 5.11
CA PRO A 94 -12.76 -10.55 4.76
C PRO A 94 -13.21 -9.94 3.44
N TYR A 95 -13.50 -10.81 2.47
CA TYR A 95 -14.16 -10.40 1.23
C TYR A 95 -15.52 -9.85 1.65
N VAL A 96 -15.67 -8.54 1.67
CA VAL A 96 -16.98 -7.91 1.77
C VAL A 96 -17.46 -7.85 0.33
N PRO A 97 -18.35 -8.75 -0.13
CA PRO A 97 -18.98 -8.53 -1.41
C PRO A 97 -19.66 -7.17 -1.33
N GLU A 98 -19.46 -6.32 -2.33
CA GLU A 98 -20.24 -5.10 -2.49
C GLU A 98 -21.72 -5.49 -2.40
N ARG A 99 -22.31 -5.34 -1.22
CA ARG A 99 -23.77 -5.36 -1.10
C ARG A 99 -24.21 -4.14 -1.87
N ARG A 100 -24.68 -4.41 -3.09
CA ARG A 100 -25.50 -3.55 -3.92
C ARG A 100 -26.28 -2.59 -3.03
N PHE A 101 -25.95 -1.30 -3.11
CA PHE A 101 -26.89 -0.25 -2.77
C PHE A 101 -27.99 -0.26 -3.85
N HIS A 102 -28.88 -1.25 -3.79
CA HIS A 102 -30.17 -1.22 -4.46
C HIS A 102 -31.22 -1.46 -3.40
N SER A 103 -31.91 -0.37 -3.05
CA SER A 103 -33.23 -0.25 -2.41
C SER A 103 -33.22 1.09 -1.67
N SER A 104 -34.17 2.01 -1.75
CA SER A 104 -35.37 2.20 -2.56
C SER A 104 -35.71 3.66 -2.25
N ASN A 105 -35.97 4.51 -3.24
CA ASN A 105 -36.83 5.67 -2.96
C ASN A 105 -37.89 5.68 -4.05
N GLU A 106 -38.93 4.92 -3.75
CA GLU A 106 -40.18 4.87 -4.49
C GLU A 106 -40.66 6.28 -4.83
N ALA A 107 -41.13 6.39 -6.06
CA ALA A 107 -41.83 7.54 -6.58
C ALA A 107 -43.00 7.91 -5.67
N LYS A 108 -42.96 9.11 -5.08
CA LYS A 108 -44.14 9.73 -4.50
C LYS A 108 -44.78 10.61 -5.57
N SER A 109 -45.70 10.03 -6.35
CA SER A 109 -46.67 10.80 -7.12
C SER A 109 -47.58 11.54 -6.14
N PRO A 110 -47.74 12.88 -6.21
CA PRO A 110 -48.86 13.53 -5.58
C PRO A 110 -50.06 13.46 -6.54
N GLU A 111 -51.09 12.73 -6.14
CA GLU A 111 -52.41 12.79 -6.74
C GLU A 111 -52.93 14.22 -6.69
N ARG A 112 -53.57 14.63 -7.79
CA ARG A 112 -54.35 15.86 -7.90
C ARG A 112 -55.60 15.74 -7.01
N GLY A 113 -55.80 16.73 -6.16
CA GLY A 113 -57.08 17.05 -5.52
C GLY A 113 -57.30 18.55 -5.63
#